data_AF-A0A7Y3CHH2-F1
#
_entry.id   AF-A0A7Y3CHH2-F1
#
_cell.length_a   1.000
_cell.length_b   1.000
_cell.length_c   1.000
_cell.angle_alpha   90.00
_cell.angle_beta   90.00
_cell.angle_gamma   90.00
#
_symmetry.space_group_name_H-M   'P 1'
#
loop_
_entity.id
_entity.type
_entity.pdbx_description
1 polymer ?
#
loop_
_entity_poly.entity_id
_entity_poly.type
_entity_poly.pdbx_seq_one_letter_code
_entity_poly.pdbx_strand_id
1 'polypeptide(L)'
;MSRSILKIGTRGSKLALWQAHWIKTQLNQCAPSLSIEIVVIKTKGDKILDVPLAKVGGKGLFVKEIEEALLDTRIDLAVHSMKDMPADLPEGLCIGPVPQREIPADVLISKRGHLLSELESQARIGTSSLRRAAQIKHARPDCNILPLRGNLDTRLKKLETTELDAIV
;
A
#
# COMPACT_ATOMS: atom_id res chain seq x y z
N MET A 1 33.01 10.63 8.12
CA MET A 1 33.21 9.40 7.33
C MET A 1 32.15 9.38 6.24
N SER A 2 32.52 9.42 4.96
CA SER A 2 31.53 9.35 3.87
C SER A 2 30.87 7.98 3.90
N ARG A 3 29.54 7.91 4.10
CA ARG A 3 28.82 6.64 4.00
C ARG A 3 28.96 6.12 2.56
N SER A 4 29.57 4.95 2.40
CA SER A 4 29.83 4.35 1.09
C SER A 4 28.60 3.70 0.45
N ILE A 5 27.48 3.59 1.17
CA ILE A 5 26.25 2.90 0.73
C ILE A 5 25.03 3.67 1.23
N LEU A 6 24.10 3.96 0.32
CA LEU A 6 22.77 4.51 0.61
C LEU A 6 21.79 3.36 0.90
N LYS A 7 21.13 3.40 2.05
CA LYS A 7 20.18 2.38 2.51
C LYS A 7 18.74 2.84 2.34
N ILE A 8 17.99 2.11 1.52
CA ILE A 8 16.57 2.35 1.23
C ILE A 8 15.71 1.40 2.07
N GLY A 9 14.97 1.94 3.04
CA GLY A 9 13.97 1.21 3.79
C GLY A 9 12.68 0.98 3.00
N THR A 10 12.13 -0.24 3.09
CA THR A 10 10.83 -0.57 2.49
C THR A 10 10.13 -1.71 3.23
N ARG A 11 8.82 -1.85 3.03
CA ARG A 11 8.06 -3.01 3.49
C ARG A 11 8.37 -4.25 2.64
N GLY A 12 8.13 -5.44 3.18
CA GLY A 12 8.42 -6.72 2.51
C GLY A 12 7.38 -7.19 1.48
N SER A 13 6.30 -6.44 1.23
CA SER A 13 5.31 -6.83 0.21
C SER A 13 5.90 -6.69 -1.20
N LYS A 14 5.46 -7.54 -2.15
CA LYS A 14 5.95 -7.48 -3.55
C LYS A 14 5.85 -6.08 -4.16
N LEU A 15 4.74 -5.37 -3.93
CA LEU A 15 4.55 -4.01 -4.44
C LEU A 15 5.53 -3.01 -3.79
N ALA A 16 5.74 -3.09 -2.47
CA ALA A 16 6.66 -2.20 -1.78
C ALA A 16 8.13 -2.44 -2.20
N LEU A 17 8.50 -3.71 -2.41
CA LEU A 17 9.80 -4.05 -2.99
C LEU A 17 9.93 -3.50 -4.42
N TRP A 18 8.91 -3.67 -5.25
CA TRP A 18 8.90 -3.11 -6.60
C TRP A 18 9.10 -1.59 -6.58
N GLN A 19 8.41 -0.87 -5.69
CA GLN A 19 8.56 0.58 -5.53
C GLN A 19 9.98 0.97 -5.11
N ALA A 20 10.58 0.26 -4.14
CA ALA A 20 11.95 0.51 -3.70
C ALA A 20 12.98 0.22 -4.80
N HIS A 21 12.79 -0.87 -5.56
CA HIS A 21 13.62 -1.20 -6.71
C HIS A 21 13.49 -0.17 -7.82
N TRP A 22 12.29 0.35 -8.08
CA TRP A 22 12.07 1.42 -9.05
C TRP A 22 12.86 2.68 -8.66
N ILE A 23 12.77 3.12 -7.39
CA ILE A 23 13.56 4.25 -6.88
C ILE A 23 15.08 3.99 -7.00
N LYS A 24 15.55 2.79 -6.64
CA LYS A 24 16.94 2.39 -6.83
C LYS A 24 17.38 2.52 -8.29
N THR A 25 16.55 2.07 -9.23
CA THR A 25 16.84 2.22 -10.67
C THR A 25 16.96 3.68 -11.09
N GLN A 26 16.06 4.54 -10.63
CA GLN A 26 16.12 5.98 -10.93
C GLN A 26 17.39 6.63 -10.33
N LEU A 27 17.73 6.31 -9.09
CA LEU A 27 18.94 6.83 -8.45
C LEU A 27 20.21 6.36 -9.14
N ASN A 28 20.28 5.08 -9.54
CA ASN A 28 21.42 4.56 -10.30
C ASN A 28 21.60 5.23 -11.66
N GLN A 29 20.52 5.68 -12.30
CA GLN A 29 20.59 6.44 -13.56
C GLN A 29 21.20 7.83 -13.36
N CYS A 30 20.83 8.51 -12.27
CA CYS A 30 21.33 9.86 -11.96
C CYS A 30 22.71 9.86 -11.27
N ALA A 31 23.05 8.80 -10.54
CA ALA A 31 24.29 8.65 -9.79
C ALA A 31 24.83 7.21 -9.91
N PRO A 32 25.47 6.84 -11.04
CA PRO A 32 25.91 5.47 -11.30
C PRO A 32 26.95 4.89 -10.33
N SER A 33 27.71 5.76 -9.67
CA SER A 33 28.71 5.37 -8.66
C SER A 33 28.13 5.17 -7.26
N LEU A 34 26.85 5.47 -7.06
CA LEU A 34 26.19 5.34 -5.77
C LEU A 34 25.88 3.86 -5.48
N SER A 35 26.47 3.32 -4.41
CA SER A 35 26.09 1.99 -3.92
C SER A 35 24.77 2.09 -3.15
N ILE A 36 23.78 1.27 -3.52
CA ILE A 36 22.43 1.30 -2.92
C ILE A 36 22.04 -0.09 -2.41
N GLU A 37 21.70 -0.15 -1.12
CA GLU A 37 21.17 -1.32 -0.43
C GLU A 37 19.67 -1.16 -0.16
N ILE A 38 18.87 -2.20 -0.39
CA ILE A 38 17.45 -2.23 0.00
C ILE A 38 17.32 -2.97 1.33
N VAL A 39 16.79 -2.29 2.33
CA VAL A 39 16.60 -2.81 3.68
C VAL A 39 15.11 -3.08 3.89
N VAL A 40 14.76 -4.36 4.01
CA VAL A 40 13.37 -4.78 4.24
C VAL A 40 13.04 -4.69 5.73
N ILE A 41 12.02 -3.91 6.06
CA ILE A 41 11.55 -3.68 7.44
C ILE A 41 10.18 -4.34 7.59
N LYS A 42 10.05 -5.23 8.57
CA LYS A 42 8.78 -5.87 8.93
C LYS A 42 8.02 -4.94 9.87
N THR A 43 6.81 -4.55 9.48
CA THR A 43 5.96 -3.66 10.28
C THR A 43 4.97 -4.45 11.13
N LYS A 44 4.43 -3.87 12.20
CA LYS A 44 3.35 -4.50 12.98
C LYS A 44 2.10 -4.73 12.15
N GLY A 45 1.81 -3.85 11.19
CA GLY A 45 0.71 -4.03 10.23
C GLY A 45 0.85 -5.28 9.34
N ASP A 46 2.06 -5.81 9.16
CA ASP A 46 2.28 -7.08 8.46
C ASP A 46 2.00 -8.30 9.35
N LYS A 47 2.00 -8.13 10.69
CA LYS A 47 1.75 -9.20 11.68
C LYS A 47 0.29 -9.30 12.09
N ILE A 48 -0.48 -8.20 12.03
CA ILE A 48 -1.88 -8.15 12.48
C ILE A 48 -2.82 -8.18 11.26
N LEU A 49 -3.17 -9.40 10.80
CA LEU A 49 -4.10 -9.58 9.68
C LEU A 49 -5.58 -9.70 10.12
N ASP A 50 -5.83 -10.08 11.37
CA ASP A 50 -7.14 -10.57 11.83
C ASP A 50 -8.02 -9.54 12.57
N VAL A 51 -7.59 -8.28 12.70
CA VAL A 51 -8.36 -7.24 13.42
C VAL A 51 -8.71 -6.07 12.49
N PRO A 52 -9.97 -5.58 12.43
CA PRO A 52 -10.36 -4.43 11.62
C PRO A 52 -9.48 -3.19 11.91
N LEU A 53 -9.04 -2.48 10.87
CA LEU A 53 -8.10 -1.35 10.94
C LEU A 53 -8.70 -0.21 11.77
N ALA A 54 -10.01 -0.04 11.67
CA ALA A 54 -10.79 0.88 12.50
C ALA A 54 -10.77 0.51 14.00
N LYS A 55 -10.55 -0.76 14.35
CA LYS A 55 -10.47 -1.26 15.73
C LYS A 55 -9.05 -1.36 16.29
N VAL A 56 -8.02 -1.47 15.45
CA VAL A 56 -6.62 -1.61 15.92
C VAL A 56 -6.06 -0.29 16.46
N GLY A 57 -6.61 0.86 16.05
CA GLY A 57 -6.10 2.15 16.47
C GLY A 57 -4.70 2.45 15.88
N GLY A 58 -4.46 3.72 15.59
CA GLY A 58 -3.14 4.21 15.17
C GLY A 58 -2.96 4.29 13.66
N LYS A 59 -3.21 5.49 13.13
CA LYS A 59 -2.49 6.01 11.95
C LYS A 59 -1.00 5.76 12.21
N GLY A 60 -0.35 4.90 11.42
CA GLY A 60 1.07 4.56 11.61
C GLY A 60 1.43 3.07 11.61
N LEU A 61 0.45 2.16 11.56
CA LEU A 61 0.66 0.69 11.58
C LEU A 61 1.66 0.14 10.53
N PHE A 62 1.88 0.87 9.44
CA PHE A 62 2.76 0.48 8.34
C PHE A 62 4.00 1.37 8.18
N VAL A 63 4.16 2.40 9.02
CA VAL A 63 5.23 3.39 8.89
C VAL A 63 6.12 3.46 10.13
N LYS A 64 5.60 3.16 11.32
CA LYS A 64 6.31 3.35 12.59
C LYS A 64 7.69 2.66 12.63
N GLU A 65 7.77 1.38 12.29
CA GLU A 65 9.06 0.67 12.34
C GLU A 65 10.07 1.20 11.30
N ILE A 66 9.59 1.82 10.23
CA ILE A 66 10.41 2.44 9.20
C ILE A 66 10.87 3.83 9.65
N GLU A 67 9.99 4.62 10.28
CA GLU A 67 10.31 5.91 10.89
C GLU A 67 11.36 5.76 11.99
N GLU A 68 11.21 4.76 12.87
CA GLU A 68 12.24 4.41 13.87
C GLU A 68 13.58 4.07 13.20
N ALA A 69 13.56 3.35 12.07
CA ALA A 69 14.79 3.03 11.36
C ALA A 69 15.47 4.25 10.70
N LEU A 70 14.69 5.26 10.28
CA LEU A 70 15.22 6.53 9.79
C LEU A 70 15.86 7.33 10.93
N LEU A 71 15.14 7.48 12.05
CA LEU A 71 15.60 8.24 13.22
C LEU A 71 16.85 7.60 13.85
N ASP A 72 16.91 6.27 13.90
CA ASP A 72 18.08 5.52 14.37
C ASP A 72 19.23 5.48 13.34
N THR A 73 19.08 6.11 12.17
CA THR A 73 20.03 6.09 11.05
C THR A 73 20.35 4.69 10.51
N ARG A 74 19.49 3.70 10.76
CA ARG A 74 19.59 2.33 10.24
C ARG A 74 19.34 2.28 8.73
N ILE A 75 18.54 3.22 8.23
CA ILE A 75 18.31 3.52 6.81
C ILE A 75 18.49 5.02 6.57
N ASP A 76 18.72 5.41 5.31
CA ASP A 76 18.93 6.80 4.91
C ASP A 76 17.68 7.43 4.29
N LEU A 77 16.85 6.62 3.62
CA LEU A 77 15.55 7.04 3.10
C LEU A 77 14.55 5.88 3.15
N ALA A 78 13.26 6.20 3.12
CA ALA A 78 12.18 5.23 3.06
C ALA A 78 11.31 5.43 1.82
N VAL A 79 10.86 4.33 1.23
CA VAL A 79 9.93 4.36 0.08
C VAL A 79 8.56 3.87 0.52
N HIS A 80 7.55 4.69 0.27
CA HIS A 80 6.16 4.43 0.64
C HIS A 80 5.20 4.70 -0.51
N SER A 81 4.06 4.01 -0.49
CA SER A 81 2.88 4.48 -1.21
C SER A 81 2.32 5.70 -0.48
N MET A 82 2.22 6.85 -1.16
CA MET A 82 1.85 8.12 -0.52
C MET A 82 0.52 8.07 0.26
N LYS A 83 -0.45 7.28 -0.22
CA LYS A 83 -1.76 7.11 0.45
C LYS A 83 -1.68 6.47 1.84
N ASP A 84 -0.56 5.81 2.16
CA ASP A 84 -0.34 5.13 3.43
C ASP A 84 0.43 6.02 4.43
N MET A 85 0.88 7.21 4.01
CA MET A 85 1.57 8.16 4.89
C MET A 85 0.60 8.85 5.86
N PRO A 86 0.98 9.06 7.13
CA PRO A 86 0.21 9.88 8.05
C PRO A 86 0.22 11.35 7.61
N ALA A 87 -0.77 12.11 8.07
CA ALA A 87 -0.83 13.55 7.81
C ALA A 87 0.26 14.32 8.58
N ASP A 88 0.52 13.90 9.81
CA ASP A 88 1.57 14.44 10.67
C ASP A 88 2.76 13.49 10.66
N LEU A 89 3.95 14.05 10.45
CA LEU A 89 5.21 13.30 10.51
C LEU A 89 5.87 13.52 11.88
N PRO A 90 6.59 12.53 12.41
CA PRO A 90 7.38 12.74 13.62
C PRO A 90 8.47 13.78 13.37
N GLU A 91 8.85 14.49 14.43
CA GLU A 91 9.94 15.45 14.40
C GLU A 91 11.25 14.80 13.89
N GLY A 92 12.00 15.53 13.07
CA GLY A 92 13.23 15.05 12.45
C GLY A 92 13.03 14.28 11.13
N LEU A 93 11.79 13.96 10.75
CA LEU A 93 11.48 13.37 9.45
C LEU A 93 10.74 14.37 8.54
N CYS A 94 10.88 14.18 7.24
CA CYS A 94 10.15 14.93 6.23
C CYS A 94 9.79 14.02 5.04
N ILE A 95 8.81 14.45 4.23
CA ILE A 95 8.57 13.85 2.93
C ILE A 95 9.61 14.42 1.96
N GLY A 96 10.45 13.52 1.43
CA GLY A 96 11.41 13.85 0.38
C GLY A 96 10.77 14.04 -1.00
N PRO A 97 11.55 13.89 -2.08
CA PRO A 97 11.05 14.02 -3.44
C PRO A 97 9.89 13.07 -3.73
N VAL A 98 8.82 13.59 -4.32
CA VAL A 98 7.65 12.81 -4.76
C VAL A 98 7.80 12.54 -6.26
N PRO A 99 7.93 11.26 -6.69
CA PRO A 99 8.02 10.93 -8.10
C PRO A 99 6.77 11.31 -8.89
N GLN A 100 6.88 11.28 -10.23
CA GLN A 100 5.73 11.46 -11.12
C GLN A 100 4.61 10.48 -10.73
N ARG A 101 3.39 11.02 -10.63
CA ARG A 101 2.23 10.27 -10.18
C ARG A 101 1.75 9.31 -11.27
N GLU A 102 1.60 8.05 -10.89
CA GLU A 102 0.92 7.07 -11.73
C GLU A 102 -0.60 7.27 -11.77
N ILE A 103 -1.30 6.46 -12.57
CA ILE A 103 -2.77 6.49 -12.71
C ILE A 103 -3.43 6.45 -11.32
N PRO A 104 -4.15 7.52 -10.91
CA PRO A 104 -4.72 7.62 -9.57
C PRO A 104 -6.12 7.00 -9.45
N ALA A 105 -6.62 6.34 -10.50
CA ALA A 105 -7.95 5.77 -10.55
C ALA A 105 -8.05 4.48 -9.72
N ASP A 106 -9.21 4.26 -9.12
CA ASP A 106 -9.58 2.93 -8.63
C ASP A 106 -9.98 2.04 -9.81
N VAL A 107 -9.74 0.72 -9.69
CA VAL A 107 -10.11 -0.28 -10.70
C VAL A 107 -11.04 -1.30 -10.05
N LEU A 108 -12.16 -1.59 -10.73
CA LEU A 108 -13.00 -2.74 -10.40
C LEU A 108 -12.41 -3.98 -11.06
N ILE A 109 -12.15 -5.02 -10.27
CA ILE A 109 -11.77 -6.34 -10.79
C ILE A 109 -12.93 -7.29 -10.48
N SER A 110 -13.69 -7.65 -11.51
CA SER A 110 -14.81 -8.58 -11.41
C SER A 110 -14.43 -9.96 -11.94
N LYS A 111 -15.03 -11.02 -11.40
CA LYS A 111 -14.75 -12.40 -11.82
C LYS A 111 -15.02 -12.65 -13.30
N ARG A 112 -16.04 -11.98 -13.84
CA ARG A 112 -16.55 -12.20 -15.20
C ARG A 112 -16.23 -11.04 -16.15
N GLY A 113 -15.37 -10.10 -15.75
CA GLY A 113 -15.02 -8.93 -16.57
C GLY A 113 -16.14 -7.88 -16.71
N HIS A 114 -17.22 -8.00 -15.94
CA HIS A 114 -18.32 -7.06 -15.90
C HIS A 114 -17.91 -5.70 -15.32
N LEU A 115 -18.49 -4.64 -15.87
CA LEU A 115 -18.49 -3.30 -15.30
C LEU A 115 -19.34 -3.23 -14.02
N LEU A 116 -19.15 -2.18 -13.23
CA LEU A 116 -19.94 -1.97 -12.00
C LEU A 116 -21.46 -1.94 -12.27
N SER A 117 -21.87 -1.36 -13.40
CA SER A 117 -23.26 -1.28 -13.84
C SER A 117 -23.84 -2.63 -14.28
N GLU A 118 -22.98 -3.59 -14.64
CA GLU A 118 -23.34 -4.90 -15.18
C GLU A 118 -23.33 -6.01 -14.12
N LEU A 119 -22.93 -5.68 -12.89
CA LEU A 119 -23.00 -6.62 -11.77
C LEU A 119 -24.47 -6.92 -11.42
N GLU A 120 -24.74 -8.19 -11.15
CA GLU A 120 -26.04 -8.70 -10.71
C GLU A 120 -26.55 -7.94 -9.47
N SER A 121 -27.87 -7.93 -9.26
CA SER A 121 -28.47 -7.31 -8.08
C SER A 121 -27.89 -7.92 -6.81
N GLN A 122 -27.63 -7.10 -5.78
CA GLN A 122 -27.05 -7.55 -4.51
C GLN A 122 -25.60 -8.08 -4.61
N ALA A 123 -24.87 -7.77 -5.69
CA ALA A 123 -23.49 -8.20 -5.89
C ALA A 123 -22.58 -7.91 -4.70
N ARG A 124 -21.73 -8.88 -4.36
CA ARG A 124 -20.80 -8.88 -3.23
C ARG A 124 -19.46 -8.30 -3.66
N ILE A 125 -19.17 -7.07 -3.24
CA ILE A 125 -17.96 -6.34 -3.62
C ILE A 125 -16.99 -6.26 -2.43
N GLY A 126 -15.79 -6.77 -2.63
CA GLY A 126 -14.74 -6.83 -1.61
C GLY A 126 -13.93 -5.53 -1.53
N THR A 127 -14.09 -4.76 -0.46
CA THR A 127 -13.18 -3.65 -0.14
C THR A 127 -13.25 -3.30 1.36
N SER A 128 -12.10 -2.99 1.98
CA SER A 128 -12.04 -2.47 3.35
C SER A 128 -11.93 -0.94 3.41
N SER A 129 -12.00 -0.25 2.27
CA SER A 129 -11.90 1.21 2.21
C SER A 129 -13.29 1.83 2.38
N LEU A 130 -13.47 2.64 3.43
CA LEU A 130 -14.70 3.41 3.63
C LEU A 130 -14.97 4.36 2.47
N ARG A 131 -13.93 4.97 1.90
CA ARG A 131 -14.02 5.85 0.73
C ARG A 131 -14.66 5.12 -0.46
N ARG A 132 -14.14 3.94 -0.80
CA ARG A 132 -14.65 3.14 -1.92
C ARG A 132 -16.06 2.61 -1.62
N ALA A 133 -16.27 2.09 -0.41
CA ALA A 133 -17.57 1.57 0.01
C ALA A 133 -18.68 2.62 -0.12
N ALA A 134 -18.44 3.85 0.36
CA ALA A 134 -19.39 4.95 0.27
C ALA A 134 -19.70 5.33 -1.20
N GLN A 135 -18.67 5.45 -2.03
CA GLN A 135 -18.83 5.79 -3.45
C GLN A 135 -19.59 4.71 -4.23
N ILE A 136 -19.28 3.43 -3.99
CA ILE A 136 -19.99 2.30 -4.59
C ILE A 136 -21.44 2.29 -4.13
N LYS A 137 -21.71 2.42 -2.82
CA LYS A 137 -23.08 2.45 -2.29
C LYS A 137 -23.89 3.64 -2.77
N HIS A 138 -23.25 4.76 -3.06
CA HIS A 138 -23.92 5.91 -3.67
C HIS A 138 -24.36 5.61 -5.12
N ALA A 139 -23.49 4.97 -5.91
CA ALA A 139 -23.78 4.63 -7.31
C ALA A 139 -24.68 3.39 -7.48
N ARG A 140 -24.52 2.39 -6.60
CA ARG A 140 -25.22 1.10 -6.58
C ARG A 140 -25.62 0.74 -5.13
N PRO A 141 -26.72 1.30 -4.60
CA PRO A 141 -27.15 1.08 -3.22
C PRO A 141 -27.42 -0.39 -2.86
N ASP A 142 -27.75 -1.21 -3.86
CA ASP A 142 -28.05 -2.63 -3.74
C ASP A 142 -26.81 -3.51 -3.48
N CYS A 143 -25.60 -3.10 -3.90
CA CYS A 143 -24.40 -3.94 -3.77
C CYS A 143 -24.00 -4.19 -2.32
N ASN A 144 -23.62 -5.42 -1.97
CA ASN A 144 -23.17 -5.82 -0.64
C ASN A 144 -21.65 -5.62 -0.48
N ILE A 145 -21.24 -4.69 0.38
CA ILE A 145 -19.81 -4.42 0.61
C ILE A 145 -19.26 -5.37 1.69
N LEU A 146 -18.28 -6.17 1.33
CA LEU A 146 -17.63 -7.13 2.21
C LEU A 146 -16.18 -6.73 2.53
N PRO A 147 -15.72 -6.89 3.78
CA PRO A 147 -14.35 -6.54 4.16
C PRO A 147 -13.35 -7.44 3.44
N LEU A 148 -12.39 -6.81 2.74
CA LEU A 148 -11.32 -7.52 2.04
C LEU A 148 -9.93 -7.00 2.49
N ARG A 149 -9.06 -7.93 2.88
CA ARG A 149 -7.70 -7.68 3.39
C ARG A 149 -6.66 -8.58 2.74
N GLY A 150 -5.42 -8.10 2.81
CA GLY A 150 -4.25 -8.73 2.24
C GLY A 150 -3.57 -7.83 1.21
N ASN A 151 -2.38 -8.25 0.78
CA ASN A 151 -1.71 -7.70 -0.39
C ASN A 151 -2.48 -8.05 -1.68
N LEU A 152 -2.03 -7.53 -2.82
CA LEU A 152 -2.70 -7.72 -4.12
C LEU A 152 -2.98 -9.19 -4.43
N ASP A 153 -1.95 -10.05 -4.36
CA ASP A 153 -2.06 -11.48 -4.63
C ASP A 153 -3.10 -12.17 -3.73
N THR A 154 -3.12 -11.82 -2.44
CA THR A 154 -4.11 -12.37 -1.49
C THR A 154 -5.53 -11.94 -1.85
N ARG A 155 -5.70 -10.70 -2.31
CA ARG A 155 -7.00 -10.17 -2.72
C ARG A 155 -7.51 -10.81 -4.00
N LEU A 156 -6.64 -10.98 -5.00
CA LEU A 156 -6.97 -11.67 -6.24
C LEU A 156 -7.34 -13.13 -5.98
N LYS A 157 -6.55 -13.84 -5.16
CA LYS A 157 -6.90 -15.20 -4.74
C LYS A 157 -8.24 -15.25 -4.01
N LYS A 158 -8.52 -14.31 -3.11
CA LYS A 158 -9.82 -14.24 -2.43
C LYS A 158 -10.97 -13.96 -3.40
N LEU A 159 -10.76 -13.13 -4.42
CA LEU A 159 -11.77 -12.96 -5.46
C LEU A 159 -12.09 -14.32 -6.08
N GLU A 160 -11.09 -15.10 -6.47
CA GLU A 160 -11.29 -16.42 -7.10
C GLU A 160 -11.92 -17.44 -6.15
N THR A 161 -11.47 -17.51 -4.89
CA THR A 161 -11.79 -18.61 -3.96
C THR A 161 -12.95 -18.33 -3.02
N THR A 162 -13.55 -17.14 -3.05
CA THR A 162 -14.66 -16.78 -2.16
C THR A 162 -15.89 -16.36 -2.96
N GLU A 163 -16.98 -16.15 -2.24
CA GLU A 163 -18.28 -15.71 -2.73
C GLU A 163 -18.33 -14.25 -3.23
N LEU A 164 -17.19 -13.63 -3.52
CA LEU A 164 -17.11 -12.26 -4.06
C LEU A 164 -17.41 -12.23 -5.56
N ASP A 165 -18.11 -11.20 -6.01
CA ASP A 165 -18.37 -10.94 -7.44
C ASP A 165 -17.31 -10.00 -8.04
N ALA A 166 -16.83 -9.04 -7.23
CA ALA A 166 -15.80 -8.09 -7.61
C ALA A 166 -15.00 -7.58 -6.41
N ILE A 167 -13.85 -6.95 -6.67
CA ILE A 167 -13.03 -6.24 -5.67
C ILE A 167 -12.60 -4.87 -6.20
N VAL A 168 -12.29 -3.95 -5.26
CA VAL A 168 -11.70 -2.63 -5.52
C VAL A 168 -10.57 -2.32 -4.54
#